data_AF-A0A2V8IDQ2-F1
#
_entry.id   AF-A0A2V8IDQ2-F1
#
_cell.length_a   1.000
_cell.length_b   1.000
_cell.length_c   1.000
_cell.angle_alpha   90.00
_cell.angle_beta   90.00
_cell.angle_gamma   90.00
#
_symmetry.space_group_name_H-M   'P 1'
#
loop_
_entity.id
_entity.type
_entity.pdbx_description
1 polymer ?
#
loop_
_entity_poly.entity_id
_entity_poly.type
_entity_poly.pdbx_seq_one_letter_code
_entity_poly.pdbx_strand_id
1 'polypeptide(L)' 'MASAIQHLEHALKLNPKADHVLYALAAASAIRGDRDNALQHLKQAIHFRPENRFLAARDSDFESLKEDPDFRQLVTATEK' A
#
# COMPACT_ATOMS: atom_id res chain seq x y z
N MET A 1 -8.67 -15.77 15.95
CA MET A 1 -9.06 -14.53 15.27
C MET A 1 -7.98 -14.21 14.26
N ALA A 2 -8.30 -14.26 12.97
CA ALA A 2 -7.32 -13.94 11.93
C ALA A 2 -7.11 -12.42 11.90
N SER A 3 -5.87 -11.98 11.66
CA SER A 3 -5.56 -10.54 11.56
C SER A 3 -6.17 -9.95 10.29
N ALA A 4 -6.37 -8.63 10.26
CA ALA A 4 -6.86 -7.93 9.05
C ALA A 4 -6.03 -8.29 7.81
N ILE A 5 -4.72 -8.47 7.98
CA ILE A 5 -3.80 -8.86 6.91
C ILE A 5 -4.12 -10.27 6.38
N GLN A 6 -4.39 -11.25 7.23
CA GLN A 6 -4.75 -12.60 6.76
C GLN A 6 -6.05 -12.61 5.95
N HIS A 7 -7.03 -11.79 6.33
CA HIS A 7 -8.26 -11.62 5.55
C HIS A 7 -7.99 -10.97 4.19
N LEU A 8 -7.14 -9.95 4.16
CA LEU A 8 -6.75 -9.26 2.93
C LEU A 8 -5.91 -10.13 2.00
N GLU A 9 -4.98 -10.95 2.52
CA GLU A 9 -4.21 -11.92 1.75
C GLU A 9 -5.14 -12.96 1.09
N HIS A 10 -6.19 -13.40 1.80
CA HIS A 10 -7.17 -14.31 1.23
C HIS A 10 -7.99 -13.63 0.13
N ALA A 11 -8.41 -12.37 0.33
CA ALA A 11 -9.06 -11.58 -0.70
C ALA A 11 -8.16 -11.37 -1.94
N LEU A 12 -6.86 -11.18 -1.74
CA LEU A 12 -5.90 -11.03 -2.83
C LEU A 12 -5.73 -12.33 -3.62
N LYS A 13 -5.85 -13.51 -2.98
CA LYS A 13 -5.88 -14.80 -3.70
C LYS A 13 -7.11 -14.94 -4.60
N LEU A 14 -8.25 -14.38 -4.18
CA LEU A 14 -9.48 -14.39 -4.98
C LEU A 14 -9.43 -13.37 -6.11
N ASN A 15 -8.81 -12.20 -5.88
CA ASN A 15 -8.59 -11.18 -6.91
C ASN A 15 -7.20 -10.53 -6.76
N PRO A 16 -6.18 -11.05 -7.48
CA PRO A 16 -4.80 -10.55 -7.37
C PRO A 16 -4.59 -9.12 -7.86
N LYS A 17 -5.56 -8.55 -8.59
CA LYS A 17 -5.48 -7.20 -9.17
C LYS A 17 -6.37 -6.20 -8.43
N ALA A 18 -6.92 -6.60 -7.28
CA ALA A 18 -7.72 -5.73 -6.43
C ALA A 18 -6.82 -4.67 -5.79
N ASP A 19 -6.71 -3.51 -6.43
CA ASP A 19 -5.89 -2.39 -5.99
C ASP A 19 -6.23 -1.93 -4.57
N HIS A 20 -7.52 -1.93 -4.20
CA HIS A 20 -7.99 -1.59 -2.85
C HIS A 20 -7.53 -2.60 -1.78
N VAL A 21 -7.42 -3.89 -2.13
CA VAL A 21 -6.89 -4.93 -1.22
C VAL A 21 -5.38 -4.75 -1.05
N LEU A 22 -4.66 -4.50 -2.15
CA LEU A 22 -3.23 -4.19 -2.12
C LEU A 22 -2.96 -2.92 -1.31
N TYR A 23 -3.78 -1.88 -1.46
CA TYR A 23 -3.68 -0.65 -0.67
C TYR A 23 -3.91 -0.91 0.82
N ALA A 24 -4.96 -1.66 1.17
CA ALA A 24 -5.24 -2.02 2.56
C ALA A 24 -4.12 -2.88 3.18
N LEU A 25 -3.51 -3.79 2.41
CA LEU A 25 -2.33 -4.53 2.86
C LEU A 25 -1.13 -3.62 3.08
N ALA A 26 -0.94 -2.63 2.21
CA ALA A 26 0.13 -1.65 2.35
C ALA A 26 -0.03 -0.83 3.64
N ALA A 27 -1.23 -0.29 3.88
CA ALA A 27 -1.58 0.48 5.08
C ALA A 27 -1.39 -0.35 6.35
N ALA A 28 -1.93 -1.58 6.37
CA ALA A 28 -1.80 -2.47 7.52
C ALA A 28 -0.34 -2.86 7.82
N SER A 29 0.48 -3.06 6.78
CA SER A 29 1.92 -3.29 6.94
C SER A 29 2.65 -2.05 7.46
N ALA A 30 2.29 -0.85 6.99
CA ALA A 30 2.89 0.41 7.44
C ALA A 30 2.61 0.68 8.92
N ILE A 31 1.38 0.43 9.37
CA ILE A 31 0.98 0.53 10.79
C ILE A 31 1.76 -0.46 11.66
N ARG A 32 2.06 -1.64 11.14
CA ARG A 32 2.86 -2.67 11.83
C ARG A 32 4.36 -2.36 11.84
N GLY A 33 4.81 -1.30 11.16
CA GLY A 33 6.22 -0.98 10.97
C GLY A 33 6.93 -1.87 9.95
N ASP A 34 6.18 -2.65 9.19
CA ASP A 34 6.69 -3.57 8.16
C ASP A 34 6.86 -2.80 6.84
N ARG A 35 7.92 -1.99 6.81
CA ARG A 35 8.25 -1.08 5.71
C ARG A 35 8.27 -1.77 4.35
N ASP A 36 8.98 -2.89 4.24
CA ASP A 36 9.22 -3.52 2.94
C ASP A 36 7.93 -4.06 2.33
N ASN A 37 7.09 -4.74 3.12
CA ASN A 37 5.79 -5.20 2.65
C ASN A 37 4.85 -4.04 2.34
N ALA A 38 4.89 -2.96 3.12
CA ALA A 38 4.07 -1.78 2.86
C ALA A 38 4.40 -1.17 1.49
N LEU A 39 5.68 -0.96 1.20
CA LEU A 39 6.14 -0.38 -0.08
C LEU A 39 5.83 -1.31 -1.26
N GLN A 40 6.02 -2.63 -1.11
CA GLN A 40 5.72 -3.58 -2.18
C GLN A 40 4.24 -3.60 -2.54
N HIS A 41 3.35 -3.70 -1.56
CA HIS A 41 1.91 -3.70 -1.81
C HIS A 41 1.43 -2.35 -2.34
N LEU A 42 1.97 -1.24 -1.83
CA LEU A 42 1.61 0.10 -2.30
C LEU A 42 2.02 0.30 -3.77
N LYS A 43 3.22 -0.14 -4.14
CA LYS A 43 3.69 -0.08 -5.53
C LYS A 43 2.76 -0.86 -6.47
N GLN A 44 2.31 -2.05 -6.07
CA GLN A 44 1.34 -2.82 -6.85
C GLN A 44 -0.03 -2.13 -6.92
N ALA A 45 -0.50 -1.57 -5.80
CA ALA A 45 -1.75 -0.82 -5.77
C ALA A 45 -1.71 0.40 -6.71
N ILE A 46 -0.60 1.13 -6.75
CA ILE A 46 -0.38 2.26 -7.66
C ILE A 46 -0.29 1.81 -9.11
N HIS A 47 0.34 0.65 -9.38
CA HIS A 47 0.42 0.09 -10.73
C HIS A 47 -0.97 -0.21 -11.32
N PHE A 48 -1.90 -0.76 -10.52
CA PHE A 48 -3.26 -1.03 -10.99
C PHE A 48 -4.17 0.20 -10.96
N ARG A 49 -3.99 1.09 -9.98
CA ARG A 49 -4.71 2.36 -9.85
C ARG A 49 -3.73 3.48 -9.50
N PRO A 50 -3.27 4.26 -10.50
CA PRO A 50 -2.39 5.40 -10.28
C PRO A 50 -2.87 6.37 -9.23
N GLU A 51 -4.19 6.56 -9.09
CA GLU A 51 -4.83 7.46 -8.11
C GLU A 51 -4.48 7.13 -6.65
N ASN A 52 -4.12 5.88 -6.36
CA ASN A 52 -3.68 5.44 -5.03
C ASN A 52 -2.46 6.22 -4.54
N ARG A 53 -1.66 6.83 -5.44
CA ARG A 53 -0.53 7.69 -5.06
C ARG A 53 -0.98 8.93 -4.28
N PHE A 54 -2.08 9.55 -4.71
CA PHE A 54 -2.62 10.76 -4.07
C PHE A 54 -3.31 10.43 -2.75
N LEU A 55 -3.94 9.24 -2.68
CA LEU A 55 -4.52 8.72 -1.44
C LEU A 55 -3.41 8.46 -0.42
N ALA A 56 -2.41 7.66 -0.79
CA ALA A 56 -1.31 7.30 0.10
C ALA A 56 -0.53 8.53 0.61
N ALA A 57 -0.33 9.55 -0.23
CA ALA A 57 0.35 10.78 0.18
C ALA A 57 -0.35 11.52 1.33
N ARG A 58 -1.68 11.37 1.45
CA ARG A 58 -2.52 12.08 2.43
C ARG A 58 -2.97 11.19 3.58
N ASP A 59 -2.74 9.88 3.47
CA ASP A 59 -3.17 8.90 4.45
C ASP A 59 -2.29 8.95 5.71
N SER A 60 -2.92 8.88 6.88
CA SER A 60 -2.23 8.78 8.16
C SER A 60 -1.65 7.39 8.40
N ASP A 61 -2.17 6.36 7.74
CA ASP A 61 -1.68 4.99 7.91
C ASP A 61 -0.24 4.82 7.40
N PHE A 62 0.20 5.71 6.50
CA PHE A 62 1.57 5.76 6.00
C PHE A 62 2.46 6.81 6.70
N GLU A 63 2.02 7.39 7.83
CA GLU A 63 2.81 8.41 8.55
C GLU A 63 4.24 7.93 8.84
N SER A 64 4.41 6.66 9.23
CA SER A 64 5.71 6.03 9.49
C SER A 64 6.63 5.96 8.27
N LEU A 65 6.07 6.05 7.06
CA LEU A 65 6.80 5.97 5.78
C LEU A 65 6.92 7.32 5.09
N LYS A 66 6.34 8.40 5.62
CA LYS A 66 6.42 9.73 4.97
C LYS A 66 7.84 10.27 4.85
N GLU A 67 8.75 9.85 5.72
CA GLU A 67 10.17 10.20 5.66
C GLU A 67 10.98 9.27 4.76
N ASP A 68 10.38 8.17 4.33
CA ASP A 68 11.06 7.17 3.50
C ASP A 68 11.22 7.66 2.04
N PRO A 69 12.44 7.63 1.49
CA PRO A 69 12.69 8.09 0.12
C PRO A 69 11.95 7.24 -0.93
N ASP A 70 11.81 5.93 -0.72
CA ASP A 70 11.11 5.05 -1.65
C ASP A 70 9.60 5.33 -1.62
N PHE A 71 9.04 5.54 -0.43
CA PHE A 71 7.64 5.95 -0.30
C PHE A 71 7.37 7.27 -1.00
N ARG A 72 8.22 8.29 -0.75
CA ARG A 72 8.13 9.59 -1.42
C ARG A 72 8.19 9.45 -2.92
N GLN A 73 9.09 8.62 -3.44
CA GLN A 73 9.18 8.36 -4.86
C GLN A 73 7.89 7.73 -5.41
N LEU A 74 7.32 6.74 -4.72
CA LEU A 74 6.07 6.10 -5.15
C LEU A 74 4.90 7.08 -5.22
N VAL A 75 4.76 7.99 -4.25
CA VAL A 75 3.61 8.90 -4.18
C VAL A 75 3.76 10.17 -5.02
N THR A 76 5.00 10.57 -5.34
CA THR A 76 5.29 11.78 -6.14
C THR A 76 5.63 11.50 -7.60
N ALA A 77 6.08 10.28 -7.94
CA ALA A 77 6.33 9.92 -9.32
C ALA A 77 5.05 10.14 -10.12
N THR A 78 5.16 10.87 -11.22
CA THR A 78 4.16 10.91 -12.29
C THR A 78 4.71 10.00 -13.38
N GLU A 79 3.96 8.98 -13.78
CA GLU A 79 4.36 8.21 -14.95
C GLU A 79 4.27 9.16 -16.14
N LYS A 80 5.42 9.39 -16.79
CA LYS A 80 5.55 10.24 -17.98
C LYS A 80 5.03 9.53 -19.21
#